data_AF-X1W170-F1
#
_entry.id   AF-X1W170-F1
#
_cell.length_a   1.000
_cell.length_b   1.000
_cell.length_c   1.000
_cell.angle_alpha   90.00
_cell.angle_beta   90.00
_cell.angle_gamma   90.00
#
_symmetry.space_group_name_H-M   'P 1'
#
loop_
_entity.id
_entity.type
_entity.pdbx_description
1 polymer ?
#
loop_
_entity_poly.entity_id
_entity_poly.type
_entity_poly.pdbx_seq_one_letter_code
_entity_poly.pdbx_strand_id
1 'polypeptide(L)'
;KSFINERGAFRRGQSAGSFITDMRAKGLTYRRTDMLADWRSINELERKEGAFRFVRKDYYPTKTVIAEVEWSLSQEYMYKVKVESRLRPDDPMTERFVNIMSDVPMTPAMVEQSLIEKWTDYEEYTAEAIEKVTAWSAVHKVME
;
A
#
# COMPACT_ATOMS: atom_id res chain seq x y z
N LYS A 1 -15.97 -9.95 5.27
CA LYS A 1 -15.83 -9.78 3.81
C LYS A 1 -14.88 -10.88 3.34
N SER A 2 -15.36 -11.88 2.59
CA SER A 2 -14.47 -12.87 1.96
C SER A 2 -13.45 -12.11 1.11
N PHE A 3 -12.16 -12.39 1.29
CA PHE A 3 -11.09 -11.73 0.55
C PHE A 3 -11.17 -12.13 -0.92
N ILE A 4 -11.92 -11.35 -1.69
CA ILE A 4 -11.98 -11.44 -3.14
C ILE A 4 -10.56 -11.12 -3.66
N ASN A 5 -9.87 -12.13 -4.21
CA ASN A 5 -8.48 -11.99 -4.65
C ASN A 5 -8.39 -11.36 -6.05
N GLU A 6 -8.90 -10.13 -6.18
CA GLU A 6 -8.85 -9.33 -7.41
C GLU A 6 -7.41 -9.10 -7.87
N ARG A 7 -6.51 -8.83 -6.92
CA ARG A 7 -5.09 -8.64 -7.18
C ARG A 7 -4.45 -9.88 -7.83
N GLY A 8 -4.75 -11.06 -7.30
CA GLY A 8 -4.30 -12.32 -7.88
C GLY A 8 -4.88 -12.57 -9.27
N ALA A 9 -6.15 -12.22 -9.50
CA ALA A 9 -6.79 -12.34 -10.81
C ALA A 9 -6.15 -11.42 -11.85
N PHE A 10 -5.91 -10.16 -11.50
CA PHE A 10 -5.24 -9.19 -12.34
C PHE A 10 -3.82 -9.66 -12.73
N ARG A 11 -3.03 -10.13 -11.75
CA ARG A 11 -1.68 -10.68 -11.99
C ARG A 11 -1.66 -11.90 -12.92
N ARG A 12 -2.76 -12.64 -13.01
CA ARG A 12 -2.94 -13.74 -13.97
C ARG A 12 -3.40 -13.28 -15.35
N GLY A 13 -3.48 -11.97 -15.60
CA GLY A 13 -3.94 -11.40 -16.86
C GLY A 13 -5.45 -11.49 -17.08
N GLN A 14 -6.23 -11.80 -16.04
CA GLN A 14 -7.67 -11.90 -16.15
C GLN A 14 -8.29 -10.52 -16.38
N SER A 15 -9.27 -10.41 -17.28
CA SER A 15 -10.02 -9.18 -17.48
C SER A 15 -11.09 -9.01 -16.39
N ALA A 16 -11.45 -7.75 -16.08
CA ALA A 16 -12.52 -7.46 -15.10
C ALA A 16 -13.84 -8.16 -15.46
N GLY A 17 -14.16 -8.26 -16.76
CA GLY A 17 -15.35 -8.95 -17.25
C GLY A 17 -15.33 -10.46 -16.97
N SER A 18 -14.19 -11.12 -17.25
CA SER A 18 -14.01 -12.54 -16.93
C SER A 18 -14.05 -12.78 -15.42
N PHE A 19 -13.45 -11.88 -14.65
CA PHE A 19 -13.45 -11.97 -13.19
C PHE A 19 -14.86 -11.90 -12.58
N ILE A 20 -15.72 -10.99 -13.06
CA ILE A 20 -17.14 -10.93 -12.65
C ILE A 20 -17.85 -12.26 -12.93
N THR A 21 -17.63 -12.84 -14.11
CA THR A 21 -18.27 -14.10 -14.51
C THR A 21 -17.85 -15.24 -13.57
N ASP A 22 -16.56 -15.33 -13.24
CA ASP A 22 -16.03 -16.33 -12.30
C ASP A 22 -16.61 -16.15 -10.89
N MET A 23 -16.78 -14.89 -10.44
CA MET A 23 -17.40 -14.62 -9.14
C MET A 23 -18.87 -15.04 -9.10
N ARG A 24 -19.64 -14.72 -10.15
CA ARG A 24 -21.04 -15.13 -10.28
C ARG A 24 -21.18 -16.65 -10.31
N ALA A 25 -20.29 -17.34 -11.01
CA ALA A 25 -20.25 -18.81 -11.05
C ALA A 25 -20.00 -19.43 -9.67
N LYS A 26 -19.27 -18.73 -8.79
CA LYS A 26 -19.01 -19.13 -7.40
C LYS A 26 -20.10 -18.69 -6.41
N GLY A 27 -21.22 -18.14 -6.88
CA GLY A 27 -22.29 -17.62 -6.04
C GLY A 27 -21.93 -16.35 -5.27
N LEU A 28 -20.80 -15.71 -5.60
CA LEU A 28 -20.39 -14.45 -4.99
C LEU A 28 -21.06 -13.29 -5.73
N THR A 29 -21.77 -12.46 -4.98
CA THR A 29 -22.41 -11.27 -5.52
C THR A 29 -21.59 -10.05 -5.13
N TYR A 30 -21.05 -9.36 -6.14
CA TYR A 30 -20.41 -8.06 -6.00
C TYR A 30 -21.10 -7.09 -6.96
N ARG A 31 -21.59 -5.93 -6.47
CA ARG A 31 -22.15 -4.88 -7.31
C ARG A 31 -21.12 -4.48 -8.37
N ARG A 32 -21.56 -4.47 -9.63
CA ARG A 32 -20.67 -4.28 -10.78
C ARG A 32 -19.92 -2.94 -10.73
N THR A 33 -20.58 -1.87 -10.28
CA THR A 33 -19.98 -0.54 -10.14
C THR A 33 -18.81 -0.57 -9.18
N ASP A 34 -19.04 -1.12 -8.00
CA ASP A 34 -18.10 -1.16 -6.88
C ASP A 34 -16.90 -2.05 -7.23
N MET A 35 -17.15 -3.22 -7.83
CA MET A 35 -16.09 -4.09 -8.34
C MET A 35 -15.24 -3.42 -9.42
N LEU A 36 -15.86 -2.66 -10.33
CA LEU A 36 -15.12 -1.95 -11.37
C LEU A 36 -14.29 -0.80 -10.80
N ALA A 37 -14.77 -0.14 -9.75
CA ALA A 37 -14.02 0.89 -9.03
C ALA A 37 -12.81 0.29 -8.28
N ASP A 38 -13.03 -0.81 -7.55
CA ASP A 38 -11.96 -1.55 -6.87
C ASP A 38 -10.92 -2.08 -7.87
N TRP A 39 -11.36 -2.68 -8.98
CA TRP A 39 -10.47 -3.18 -10.02
C TRP A 39 -9.54 -2.10 -10.58
N ARG A 40 -10.06 -0.89 -10.82
CA ARG A 40 -9.26 0.25 -11.28
C ARG A 40 -8.30 0.73 -10.18
N SER A 41 -8.80 0.88 -8.96
CA SER A 41 -8.01 1.30 -7.80
C SER A 41 -6.82 0.36 -7.56
N ILE A 42 -7.04 -0.96 -7.60
CA ILE A 42 -5.97 -1.98 -7.46
C ILE A 42 -4.94 -1.86 -8.57
N ASN A 43 -5.38 -1.68 -9.82
CA ASN A 43 -4.48 -1.53 -10.94
C ASN A 43 -3.64 -0.25 -10.83
N GLU A 44 -4.23 0.86 -10.39
CA GLU A 44 -3.48 2.09 -10.10
C GLU A 44 -2.46 1.92 -8.99
N LEU A 45 -2.81 1.20 -7.91
CA LEU A 45 -1.88 0.84 -6.85
C LEU A 45 -0.69 0.03 -7.40
N GLU A 46 -0.94 -0.97 -8.25
CA GLU A 46 0.14 -1.76 -8.84
C GLU A 46 1.03 -0.94 -9.79
N ARG A 47 0.47 0.01 -10.56
CA ARG A 47 1.24 0.91 -11.42
C ARG A 47 2.10 1.90 -10.65
N LYS A 48 1.60 2.38 -9.52
CA LYS A 48 2.28 3.38 -8.67
C LYS A 48 3.17 2.73 -7.60
N GLU A 49 3.18 1.39 -7.53
CA GLU A 49 4.01 0.65 -6.59
C GLU A 49 5.51 0.92 -6.86
N GLY A 50 6.22 1.40 -5.83
CA GLY A 50 7.63 1.76 -5.93
C GLY A 50 7.90 3.09 -6.63
N ALA A 51 6.89 3.80 -7.17
CA ALA A 51 7.09 5.12 -7.77
C ALA A 51 7.47 6.17 -6.72
N PHE A 52 6.95 6.01 -5.50
CA PHE A 52 7.15 6.95 -4.41
C PHE A 52 8.62 7.11 -3.98
N ARG A 53 9.43 6.05 -4.12
CA ARG A 53 10.86 6.06 -3.76
C ARG A 53 11.72 7.01 -4.62
N PHE A 54 11.20 7.40 -5.79
CA PHE A 54 11.89 8.29 -6.72
C PHE A 54 11.53 9.76 -6.49
N VAL A 55 10.60 10.05 -5.58
CA VAL A 55 10.31 11.41 -5.15
C VAL A 55 11.49 11.91 -4.30
N ARG A 56 11.94 13.13 -4.54
CA ARG A 56 13.02 13.74 -3.75
C ARG A 56 12.58 13.86 -2.29
N LYS A 57 13.48 13.53 -1.35
CA LYS A 57 13.17 13.44 0.08
C LYS A 57 12.46 14.67 0.68
N ASP A 58 12.83 15.86 0.22
CA ASP A 58 12.29 17.13 0.73
C ASP A 58 11.13 17.68 -0.11
N TYR A 59 10.55 16.88 -1.02
CA TYR A 59 9.50 17.33 -1.92
C TYR A 59 8.22 16.52 -1.74
N TYR A 60 7.08 17.20 -1.85
CA TYR A 60 5.79 16.53 -1.80
C TYR A 60 5.55 15.75 -3.10
N PRO A 61 4.96 14.54 -2.99
CA PRO A 61 4.61 13.73 -4.15
C PRO A 61 3.60 14.46 -5.05
N THR A 62 3.80 14.36 -6.37
CA THR A 62 2.81 14.82 -7.34
C THR A 62 1.65 13.83 -7.40
N LYS A 63 0.45 14.30 -7.81
CA LYS A 63 -0.76 13.44 -7.95
C LYS A 63 -0.52 12.18 -8.79
N THR A 64 0.39 12.26 -9.76
CA THR A 64 0.77 11.13 -10.63
C THR A 64 1.42 9.96 -9.87
N VAL A 65 2.04 10.21 -8.72
CA VAL A 65 2.76 9.21 -7.92
C VAL A 65 1.86 8.62 -6.81
N ILE A 66 0.73 9.27 -6.52
CA ILE A 66 -0.21 8.87 -5.45
C ILE A 66 -1.39 8.13 -6.07
N ALA A 67 -1.70 6.93 -5.59
CA ALA A 67 -2.88 6.20 -6.01
C ALA A 67 -4.13 6.79 -5.36
N GLU A 68 -5.15 7.08 -6.15
CA GLU A 68 -6.45 7.52 -5.63
C GLU A 68 -7.33 6.29 -5.45
N VAL A 69 -7.94 6.14 -4.27
CA VAL A 69 -8.79 4.98 -3.94
C VAL A 69 -10.10 5.43 -3.31
N GLU A 70 -11.17 4.70 -3.63
CA GLU A 70 -12.50 4.90 -3.05
C GLU A 70 -12.68 4.14 -1.71
N TRP A 71 -11.62 3.49 -1.23
CA TRP A 71 -11.68 2.65 -0.04
C TRP A 71 -11.90 3.46 1.23
N SER A 72 -12.52 2.83 2.22
CA SER A 72 -12.59 3.39 3.57
C SER A 72 -11.23 3.30 4.26
N LEU A 73 -10.37 4.29 4.04
CA LEU A 73 -9.17 4.52 4.83
C LEU A 73 -9.54 5.17 6.17
N SER A 74 -8.77 4.86 7.23
CA SER A 74 -8.94 5.48 8.56
C SER A 74 -8.51 6.94 8.60
N GLN A 75 -7.63 7.35 7.69
CA GLN A 75 -7.17 8.74 7.47
C GLN A 75 -7.09 9.01 5.96
N GLU A 76 -6.90 10.28 5.58
CA GLU A 76 -6.91 10.72 4.16
C GLU A 76 -5.82 10.03 3.31
N TYR A 77 -4.64 9.82 3.88
CA TYR A 77 -3.49 9.22 3.20
C TYR A 77 -3.04 7.91 3.87
N MET A 78 -2.57 6.99 3.06
CA MET A 78 -1.84 5.79 3.48
C MET A 78 -0.51 5.71 2.75
N TYR A 79 0.58 5.57 3.49
CA TYR A 79 1.92 5.36 2.98
C TYR A 79 2.39 3.96 3.32
N LYS A 80 2.82 3.21 2.30
CA LYS A 80 3.47 1.92 2.48
C LYS A 80 4.98 2.15 2.47
N VAL A 81 5.65 1.65 3.49
CA VAL A 81 7.10 1.79 3.68
C VAL A 81 7.73 0.42 3.69
N LYS A 82 8.76 0.22 2.86
CA LYS A 82 9.60 -0.98 2.91
C LYS A 82 10.66 -0.78 3.99
N VAL A 83 10.76 -1.74 4.90
CA VAL A 83 11.75 -1.75 5.96
C VAL A 83 12.57 -3.00 5.84
N GLU A 84 13.88 -2.83 5.79
CA GLU A 84 14.86 -3.90 5.84
C GLU A 84 15.49 -3.85 7.23
N SER A 85 15.27 -4.92 8.00
CA SER A 85 15.64 -5.00 9.41
C SER A 85 16.30 -6.34 9.72
N ARG A 86 17.15 -6.36 10.76
CA ARG A 86 17.78 -7.59 11.26
C ARG A 86 17.85 -7.59 12.78
N LEU A 87 17.79 -8.78 13.36
CA LEU A 87 17.94 -8.99 14.80
C LEU A 87 19.40 -8.85 15.25
N ARG A 88 20.34 -9.37 14.44
CA ARG A 88 21.78 -9.33 14.68
C ARG A 88 22.54 -9.08 13.38
N PRO A 89 23.77 -8.55 13.42
CA PRO A 89 24.59 -8.30 12.24
C PRO A 89 24.72 -9.52 11.31
N ASP A 90 24.82 -10.71 11.88
CA ASP A 90 25.04 -11.98 11.18
C ASP A 90 23.74 -12.68 10.73
N ASP A 91 22.58 -12.18 11.18
CA ASP A 91 21.29 -12.72 10.79
C ASP A 91 20.90 -12.22 9.39
N PRO A 92 20.15 -13.03 8.61
CA PRO A 92 19.68 -12.61 7.30
C PRO A 92 18.77 -11.39 7.42
N MET A 93 18.89 -10.48 6.45
CA MET A 93 18.03 -9.30 6.36
C MET A 93 16.58 -9.74 6.15
N THR A 94 15.67 -9.21 6.97
CA THR A 94 14.23 -9.41 6.81
C THR A 94 13.62 -8.19 6.13
N GLU A 95 12.69 -8.42 5.21
CA GLU A 95 11.95 -7.36 4.55
C GLU A 95 10.50 -7.34 5.05
N ARG A 96 10.04 -6.20 5.54
CA ARG A 96 8.65 -5.99 5.92
C ARG A 96 8.09 -4.72 5.31
N PHE A 97 6.77 -4.71 5.16
CA PHE A 97 6.04 -3.51 4.76
C PHE A 97 5.21 -2.99 5.93
N VAL A 98 5.40 -1.72 6.25
CA VAL A 98 4.64 -1.02 7.28
C VAL A 98 3.75 0.02 6.61
N ASN A 99 2.50 0.12 7.05
CA ASN A 99 1.55 1.11 6.57
C ASN A 99 1.43 2.24 7.59
N ILE A 100 1.68 3.48 7.14
CA ILE A 100 1.55 4.70 7.93
C ILE A 100 0.32 5.44 7.42
N MET A 101 -0.61 5.74 8.31
CA MET A 101 -1.78 6.56 8.02
C MET A 101 -1.47 8.02 8.36
N SER A 102 -2.00 8.97 7.59
CA SER A 102 -1.96 10.39 7.92
C SER A 102 -3.13 11.16 7.31
N ASP A 103 -3.55 12.26 7.95
CA ASP A 103 -4.53 13.19 7.39
C ASP A 103 -3.89 14.28 6.50
N VAL A 104 -2.55 14.38 6.49
CA VAL A 104 -1.83 15.38 5.70
C VAL A 104 -0.88 14.70 4.72
N PRO A 105 -0.65 15.29 3.53
CA PRO A 105 0.35 14.78 2.62
C PRO A 105 1.74 14.87 3.26
N MET A 106 2.54 13.82 3.14
CA MET A 106 3.91 13.73 3.67
C MET A 106 4.95 13.65 2.55
N THR A 107 6.12 14.23 2.79
CA THR A 107 7.31 14.00 1.96
C THR A 107 7.92 12.63 2.30
N PRO A 108 8.78 12.06 1.42
CA PRO A 108 9.46 10.81 1.74
C PRO A 108 10.28 10.87 3.05
N ALA A 109 10.91 12.02 3.35
CA ALA A 109 11.62 12.20 4.63
C ALA A 109 10.68 12.14 5.83
N MET A 110 9.50 12.76 5.75
CA MET A 110 8.50 12.74 6.83
C MET A 110 7.94 11.33 7.04
N VAL A 111 7.75 10.57 5.97
CA VAL A 111 7.31 9.17 6.03
C VAL A 111 8.37 8.29 6.70
N GLU A 112 9.65 8.44 6.33
CA GLU A 112 10.77 7.74 6.97
C GLU A 112 10.86 8.08 8.47
N GLN A 113 10.77 9.37 8.81
CA GLN A 113 10.81 9.83 10.20
C GLN A 113 9.64 9.29 11.03
N SER A 114 8.41 9.32 10.48
CA SER A 114 7.21 8.80 11.14
C SER A 114 7.31 7.30 11.43
N LEU A 115 8.01 6.54 10.57
CA LEU A 115 8.28 5.13 10.82
C LEU A 115 9.22 4.97 12.01
N ILE A 116 10.33 5.72 12.03
CA ILE A 116 11.35 5.62 13.08
C ILE A 116 10.73 5.94 14.44
N GLU A 117 9.92 6.99 14.52
CA GLU A 117 9.25 7.40 15.77
C GLU A 117 8.28 6.34 16.29
N LYS A 118 7.58 5.64 15.39
CA LYS A 118 6.61 4.60 15.76
C LYS A 118 7.21 3.20 15.83
N TRP A 119 8.48 3.04 15.46
CA TRP A 119 9.11 1.73 15.34
C TRP A 119 9.10 0.99 16.67
N THR A 120 9.40 1.70 17.75
CA THR A 120 9.37 1.17 19.11
C THR A 120 7.98 0.71 19.53
N ASP A 121 6.92 1.38 19.07
CA ASP A 121 5.54 1.03 19.38
C ASP A 121 5.06 -0.17 18.55
N TYR A 122 5.61 -0.35 17.34
CA TYR A 122 5.33 -1.51 16.48
C TYR A 122 6.13 -2.76 16.88
N GLU A 123 7.28 -2.60 17.52
CA GLU A 123 8.15 -3.69 17.98
C GLU A 123 7.96 -4.00 19.47
N GLU A 124 6.76 -4.39 19.88
CA GLU A 124 6.53 -4.83 21.26
C GLU A 124 7.31 -6.10 21.67
N TYR A 125 7.99 -6.81 20.75
CA TYR A 125 8.48 -8.17 21.02
C TYR A 125 9.96 -8.48 20.67
N THR A 126 10.66 -7.68 19.87
CA THR A 126 12.10 -7.88 19.60
C THR A 126 12.69 -6.62 18.99
N ALA A 127 13.76 -6.07 19.58
CA ALA A 127 14.46 -4.91 19.05
C ALA A 127 15.25 -5.30 17.79
N GLU A 128 14.65 -5.16 16.62
CA GLU A 128 15.37 -5.27 15.36
C GLU A 128 16.00 -3.93 15.01
N ALA A 129 17.26 -3.95 14.60
CA ALA A 129 17.89 -2.78 14.05
C ALA A 129 17.32 -2.51 12.66
N ILE A 130 16.79 -1.30 12.45
CA ILE A 130 16.46 -0.81 11.12
C ILE A 130 17.77 -0.55 10.38
N GLU A 131 17.98 -1.27 9.28
CA GLU A 131 19.15 -1.09 8.42
C GLU A 131 18.85 -0.14 7.27
N LYS A 132 17.61 -0.20 6.77
CA LYS A 132 17.17 0.66 5.68
C LYS A 132 15.67 0.88 5.70
N VAL A 133 15.28 2.13 5.49
CA VAL A 133 13.90 2.52 5.25
C VAL A 133 13.77 3.02 3.82
N THR A 134 12.70 2.66 3.14
CA THR A 134 12.38 3.21 1.82
C THR A 134 10.88 3.41 1.69
N ALA A 135 10.46 4.66 1.55
CA ALA A 135 9.07 4.97 1.25
C ALA A 135 8.70 4.38 -0.14
N TRP A 136 7.63 3.58 -0.19
CA TRP A 136 7.41 2.66 -1.30
C TRP A 136 6.21 3.05 -2.18
N SER A 137 5.06 3.29 -1.58
CA SER A 137 3.86 3.74 -2.29
C SER A 137 3.02 4.67 -1.41
N ALA A 138 2.29 5.58 -2.05
CA ALA A 138 1.32 6.45 -1.37
C ALA A 138 -0.07 6.29 -1.98
N VAL A 139 -1.06 6.36 -1.11
CA VAL A 139 -2.47 6.21 -1.44
C VAL A 139 -3.22 7.36 -0.81
N HIS A 140 -4.18 7.92 -1.53
CA HIS A 140 -5.05 9.01 -1.11
C HIS A 140 -6.51 8.57 -1.30
N LYS A 141 -7.32 8.75 -0.27
CA LYS A 141 -8.75 8.50 -0.32
C LYS A 141 -9.47 9.62 -1.08
N VAL A 142 -10.22 9.27 -2.12
CA VAL A 142 -11.14 10.22 -2.77
C VAL A 142 -12.43 10.26 -1.94
N MET A 143 -12.76 11.42 -1.36
CA MET A 143 -14.08 11.64 -0.78
C MET A 143 -15.06 11.96 -1.92
N GLU A 144 -16.12 11.16 -2.03
CA GLU A 144 -17.27 11.41 -2.91
C GLU A 144 -18.15 12.54 -2.36
#